data_AF-A0A4W2GKZ1-F1
#
_entry.id   AF-A0A4W2GKZ1-F1
#
_cell.length_a   1.000
_cell.length_b   1.000
_cell.length_c   1.000
_cell.angle_alpha   90.00
_cell.angle_beta   90.00
_cell.angle_gamma   90.00
#
_symmetry.space_group_name_H-M   'P 1'
#
loop_
_entity.id
_entity.type
_entity.pdbx_description
1 polymer ?
#
loop_
_entity_poly.entity_id
_entity_poly.type
_entity_poly.pdbx_seq_one_letter_code
_entity_poly.pdbx_strand_id
1 'polypeptide(L)'
;MGQDHAGSYRCYYSTPTGWSEPSDPLELVVTGPYGKPSLSALPSPVVTLGRNVTLKCGSRRGFNRFLLTKKGEDEVSWTLDGQRSPDGQTQALFPVGPVTPGHGWTFRCYGFYRHTPRVWSAPSDPLELLVPGLSGKPSLLTPQGPVVTSGQNLTLRCHSDVGYTRVALSKEGGQDLPQRSAQRPQRGLAQADFPLGPVGTVHGGRYRCYGGHGLSSEWSAPSEPLELLVAGRLRDSPSLLVQPGPSVAPGENVTLLCQSGNRMDTFLLSKEGAAHHPLRLRSKDQDGRYQAEFSLSPVTSAHRGTYRCYGSLSTDPYLLSQPSEPLALVVSDYTVQNLIRMGLVASVLLLLGVLLCQARHDHGGALDAARS
;
A
#
# COMPACT_ATOMS: atom_id res chain seq x y z
N MET A 1 42.66 -5.28 -14.48
CA MET A 1 42.88 -4.37 -15.63
C MET A 1 42.75 -2.94 -15.16
N GLY A 2 43.69 -2.08 -15.53
CA GLY A 2 43.61 -0.62 -15.31
C GLY A 2 42.91 0.10 -16.47
N GLN A 3 42.63 1.40 -16.30
CA GLN A 3 41.98 2.22 -17.33
C GLN A 3 42.77 2.26 -18.65
N ASP A 4 44.10 2.10 -18.59
CA ASP A 4 45.01 2.13 -19.75
C ASP A 4 44.80 0.98 -20.74
N HIS A 5 44.03 -0.04 -20.35
CA HIS A 5 43.68 -1.17 -21.23
C HIS A 5 42.40 -0.89 -22.04
N ALA A 6 41.71 0.23 -21.80
CA ALA A 6 40.53 0.61 -22.57
C ALA A 6 40.97 1.12 -23.95
N GLY A 7 40.58 0.44 -25.02
CA GLY A 7 41.17 0.70 -26.34
C GLY A 7 40.47 -0.02 -27.48
N SER A 8 40.85 0.32 -28.72
CA SER A 8 40.37 -0.32 -29.94
C SER A 8 41.44 -1.28 -30.37
N TYR A 9 41.14 -2.56 -30.32
CA TYR A 9 42.12 -3.60 -30.58
C TYR A 9 41.85 -4.21 -31.96
N ARG A 10 42.92 -4.44 -32.72
CA ARG A 10 42.88 -5.17 -33.98
C ARG A 10 43.93 -6.26 -33.93
N CYS A 11 43.59 -7.42 -34.48
CA CYS A 11 44.50 -8.54 -34.59
C CYS A 11 45.14 -8.56 -35.98
N TYR A 12 46.40 -8.96 -36.00
CA TYR A 12 47.18 -9.22 -37.21
C TYR A 12 47.93 -10.53 -36.99
N TYR A 13 48.10 -11.31 -38.05
CA TYR A 13 48.97 -12.48 -38.01
C TYR A 13 49.94 -12.46 -39.18
N SER A 14 51.12 -13.06 -38.95
CA SER A 14 52.19 -13.14 -39.94
C SER A 14 52.21 -14.53 -40.56
N THR A 15 52.33 -14.56 -41.88
CA THR A 15 52.55 -15.78 -42.67
C THR A 15 53.88 -15.67 -43.39
N PRO A 16 54.47 -16.78 -43.89
CA PRO A 16 55.69 -16.73 -44.69
C PRO A 16 55.60 -15.83 -45.93
N THR A 17 54.40 -15.57 -46.43
CA THR A 17 54.12 -14.70 -47.60
C THR A 17 53.84 -13.25 -47.25
N GLY A 18 53.77 -12.89 -45.95
CA GLY A 18 53.51 -11.52 -45.49
C GLY A 18 52.50 -11.43 -44.35
N TRP A 19 52.15 -10.19 -44.00
CA TRP A 19 51.17 -9.88 -42.96
C TRP A 19 49.73 -9.99 -43.46
N SER A 20 48.82 -10.44 -42.60
CA SER A 20 47.38 -10.43 -42.86
C SER A 20 46.82 -9.01 -42.90
N GLU A 21 45.63 -8.87 -43.49
CA GLU A 21 44.80 -7.70 -43.27
C GLU A 21 44.39 -7.58 -41.78
N PRO A 22 44.13 -6.36 -41.28
CA PRO A 22 43.60 -6.14 -39.94
C PRO A 22 42.24 -6.80 -39.74
N SER A 23 42.02 -7.37 -38.55
CA SER A 23 40.68 -7.74 -38.12
C SER A 23 39.75 -6.52 -37.96
N ASP A 24 38.45 -6.80 -37.87
CA ASP A 24 37.49 -5.84 -37.36
C ASP A 24 37.92 -5.34 -35.96
N PRO A 25 37.69 -4.05 -35.66
CA PRO A 25 38.07 -3.46 -34.38
C PRO A 25 37.23 -4.03 -33.24
N LEU A 26 37.90 -4.54 -32.20
CA LEU A 26 37.30 -4.89 -30.93
C LEU A 26 37.40 -3.70 -29.96
N GLU A 27 36.26 -3.17 -29.56
CA GLU A 27 36.16 -2.08 -28.59
C GLU A 27 36.21 -2.63 -27.16
N LEU A 28 37.37 -2.51 -26.50
CA LEU A 28 37.51 -2.90 -25.09
C LEU A 28 37.17 -1.73 -24.17
N VAL A 29 36.17 -1.96 -23.32
CA VAL A 29 35.65 -0.98 -22.36
C VAL A 29 35.99 -1.41 -20.94
N VAL A 30 36.42 -0.45 -20.11
CA VAL A 30 36.67 -0.65 -18.67
C VAL A 30 35.58 0.04 -17.86
N THR A 31 34.85 -0.72 -17.05
CA THR A 31 33.81 -0.20 -16.14
C THR A 31 34.27 -0.22 -14.69
N GLY A 32 33.66 0.60 -13.82
CA GLY A 32 33.99 0.65 -12.39
C GLY A 32 34.93 1.74 -11.85
N PRO A 33 35.76 2.48 -12.61
CA PRO A 33 36.63 3.52 -12.03
C PRO A 33 35.90 4.72 -11.43
N TYR A 34 34.62 4.91 -11.77
CA TYR A 34 33.79 5.96 -11.21
C TYR A 34 32.58 5.38 -10.46
N GLY A 35 32.06 6.12 -9.47
CA GLY A 35 30.85 5.73 -8.72
C GLY A 35 29.61 5.59 -9.62
N LYS A 36 28.70 4.69 -9.24
CA LYS A 36 27.52 4.34 -10.05
C LYS A 36 26.51 5.50 -10.18
N PRO A 37 25.88 5.68 -11.35
CA PRO A 37 24.77 6.61 -11.51
C PRO A 37 23.47 6.04 -10.92
N SER A 38 22.48 6.91 -10.72
CA SER A 38 21.11 6.55 -10.36
C SER A 38 20.27 6.33 -11.62
N LEU A 39 19.44 5.29 -11.64
CA LEU A 39 18.53 4.95 -12.74
C LEU A 39 17.10 4.83 -12.20
N SER A 40 16.13 5.54 -12.79
CA SER A 40 14.71 5.43 -12.44
C SER A 40 13.80 5.55 -13.67
N ALA A 41 12.57 5.06 -13.54
CA ALA A 41 11.55 5.16 -14.58
C ALA A 41 10.58 6.31 -14.29
N LEU A 42 10.22 7.06 -15.33
CA LEU A 42 9.29 8.19 -15.24
C LEU A 42 8.01 7.91 -16.03
N PRO A 43 6.82 8.13 -15.45
CA PRO A 43 6.59 8.51 -14.04
C PRO A 43 6.69 7.32 -13.06
N SER A 44 6.67 6.09 -13.56
CA SER A 44 6.65 4.86 -12.76
C SER A 44 7.33 3.71 -13.51
N PRO A 45 7.92 2.72 -12.80
CA PRO A 45 8.42 1.49 -13.41
C PRO A 45 7.32 0.51 -13.86
N VAL A 46 6.06 0.75 -13.47
CA VAL A 46 4.91 -0.02 -13.98
C VAL A 46 4.41 0.64 -15.27
N VAL A 47 4.52 -0.08 -16.39
CA VAL A 47 4.26 0.46 -17.73
C VAL A 47 3.13 -0.31 -18.40
N THR A 48 2.16 0.42 -18.96
CA THR A 48 1.07 -0.18 -19.74
C THR A 48 1.62 -0.78 -21.02
N LEU A 49 1.12 -1.97 -21.38
CA LEU A 49 1.47 -2.66 -22.61
C LEU A 49 1.36 -1.73 -23.84
N GLY A 50 2.37 -1.77 -24.71
CA GLY A 50 2.41 -0.98 -25.95
C GLY A 50 2.73 0.51 -25.74
N ARG A 51 2.98 0.96 -24.51
CA ARG A 51 3.40 2.35 -24.22
C ARG A 51 4.92 2.45 -24.09
N ASN A 52 5.41 3.67 -24.23
CA ASN A 52 6.79 4.01 -23.97
C ASN A 52 6.93 4.50 -22.53
N VAL A 53 8.12 4.33 -21.97
CA VAL A 53 8.52 4.89 -20.67
C VAL A 53 9.83 5.64 -20.84
N THR A 54 10.05 6.67 -20.04
CA THR A 54 11.31 7.40 -20.03
C THR A 54 12.15 6.92 -18.86
N LEU A 55 13.35 6.41 -19.12
CA LEU A 55 14.32 6.10 -18.09
C LEU A 55 15.24 7.29 -17.86
N LYS A 56 15.26 7.78 -16.62
CA LYS A 56 16.16 8.85 -16.19
C LYS A 56 17.41 8.21 -15.60
N CYS A 57 18.55 8.49 -16.21
CA CYS A 57 19.84 8.16 -15.63
C CYS A 57 20.57 9.44 -15.22
N GLY A 58 21.02 9.54 -13.97
CA GLY A 58 21.63 10.77 -13.45
C GLY A 58 22.77 10.54 -12.48
N SER A 59 23.71 11.49 -12.45
CA SER A 59 24.88 11.49 -11.57
C SER A 59 25.28 12.91 -11.16
N ARG A 60 25.77 13.07 -9.92
CA ARG A 60 26.37 14.33 -9.45
C ARG A 60 27.80 14.53 -9.94
N ARG A 61 28.41 13.51 -10.55
CA ARG A 61 29.82 13.52 -11.01
C ARG A 61 30.03 14.32 -12.30
N GLY A 62 28.96 14.86 -12.88
CA GLY A 62 29.04 15.73 -14.06
C GLY A 62 29.40 14.99 -15.35
N PHE A 63 29.03 13.71 -15.47
CA PHE A 63 29.20 12.96 -16.73
C PHE A 63 28.49 13.70 -17.87
N ASN A 64 29.14 13.76 -19.03
CA ASN A 64 28.60 14.42 -20.22
C ASN A 64 27.98 13.43 -21.23
N ARG A 65 28.16 12.13 -21.02
CA ARG A 65 27.46 11.07 -21.74
C ARG A 65 26.99 9.98 -20.81
N PHE A 66 25.88 9.37 -21.19
CA PHE A 66 25.29 8.24 -20.50
C PHE A 66 24.98 7.13 -21.50
N LEU A 67 25.18 5.89 -21.07
CA LEU A 67 24.82 4.69 -21.81
C LEU A 67 23.74 3.95 -21.03
N LEU A 68 22.65 3.61 -21.69
CA LEU A 68 21.64 2.69 -21.19
C LEU A 68 21.82 1.34 -21.89
N THR A 69 21.80 0.26 -21.12
CA THR A 69 21.89 -1.13 -21.61
C THR A 69 20.64 -1.88 -21.19
N LYS A 70 20.08 -2.71 -22.09
CA LYS A 70 19.03 -3.68 -21.78
C LYS A 70 19.65 -5.06 -21.64
N LYS A 71 19.38 -5.75 -20.53
CA LYS A 71 19.78 -7.14 -20.32
C LYS A 71 18.84 -8.06 -21.12
N GLY A 72 19.37 -8.94 -21.97
CA GLY A 72 18.58 -9.88 -22.76
C GLY A 72 19.37 -10.47 -23.94
N GLU A 73 18.67 -11.24 -24.78
CA GLU A 73 19.22 -11.95 -25.95
C GLU A 73 19.73 -10.98 -27.03
N ASP A 74 19.01 -9.87 -27.23
CA ASP A 74 19.49 -8.70 -27.97
C ASP A 74 20.00 -7.65 -26.99
N GLU A 75 21.32 -7.63 -26.73
CA GLU A 75 21.95 -6.61 -25.89
C GLU A 75 21.92 -5.25 -26.62
N VAL A 76 20.80 -4.55 -26.49
CA VAL A 76 20.63 -3.22 -27.06
C VAL A 76 21.18 -2.18 -26.10
N SER A 77 21.94 -1.23 -26.65
CA SER A 77 22.43 -0.09 -25.89
C SER A 77 22.14 1.23 -26.61
N TRP A 78 21.88 2.27 -25.81
CA TRP A 78 21.61 3.62 -26.29
C TRP A 78 22.55 4.59 -25.59
N THR A 79 23.22 5.44 -26.35
CA THR A 79 24.05 6.51 -25.81
C THR A 79 23.38 7.85 -26.02
N LEU A 80 23.26 8.63 -24.94
CA LEU A 80 22.76 10.00 -25.00
C LEU A 80 23.72 10.97 -24.32
N ASP A 81 23.66 12.22 -24.76
CA ASP A 81 24.38 13.31 -24.13
C ASP A 81 23.69 13.70 -22.82
N GLY A 82 24.51 13.92 -21.79
CA GLY A 82 24.05 14.37 -20.48
C GLY A 82 23.66 15.83 -20.51
N GLN A 83 22.45 16.13 -20.05
CA GLN A 83 21.95 17.48 -19.82
C GLN A 83 22.19 17.88 -18.36
N ARG A 84 22.52 19.15 -18.15
CA ARG A 84 22.74 19.69 -16.80
C ARG A 84 21.41 20.20 -16.24
N SER A 85 21.05 19.68 -15.08
CA SER A 85 19.88 20.10 -14.32
C SER A 85 20.24 21.31 -13.42
N PRO A 86 19.26 22.18 -13.06
CA PRO A 86 19.49 23.36 -12.23
C PRO A 86 20.10 23.06 -10.85
N ASP A 87 19.89 21.85 -10.34
CA ASP A 87 20.47 21.33 -9.10
C ASP A 87 21.96 20.91 -9.23
N GLY A 88 22.55 21.11 -10.40
CA GLY A 88 23.94 20.75 -10.71
C GLY A 88 24.15 19.28 -11.08
N GLN A 89 23.10 18.44 -11.07
CA GLN A 89 23.16 17.06 -11.52
C GLN A 89 23.25 16.98 -13.04
N THR A 90 24.02 16.04 -13.60
CA THR A 90 23.90 15.69 -15.02
C THR A 90 23.05 14.46 -15.20
N GLN A 91 22.17 14.47 -16.19
CA GLN A 91 21.22 13.39 -16.45
C GLN A 91 20.96 13.20 -17.94
N ALA A 92 20.54 12.00 -18.33
CA ALA A 92 20.00 11.70 -19.64
C ALA A 92 18.63 11.03 -19.49
N LEU A 93 17.74 11.34 -20.44
CA LEU A 93 16.37 10.82 -20.50
C LEU A 93 16.24 9.91 -21.72
N PHE A 94 16.10 8.62 -21.48
CA PHE A 94 16.02 7.59 -22.51
C PHE A 94 14.57 7.16 -22.73
N PRO A 95 13.93 7.53 -23.86
CA PRO A 95 12.65 6.95 -24.21
C PRO A 95 12.86 5.49 -24.64
N VAL A 96 12.23 4.56 -23.94
CA VAL A 96 12.26 3.13 -24.27
C VAL A 96 10.85 2.60 -24.48
N GLY A 97 10.69 1.72 -25.46
CA GLY A 97 9.42 1.12 -25.83
C GLY A 97 9.19 1.12 -27.34
N PRO A 98 8.02 0.65 -27.79
CA PRO A 98 6.89 0.19 -26.97
C PRO A 98 7.21 -1.07 -26.16
N VAL A 99 6.76 -1.12 -24.89
CA VAL A 99 6.96 -2.32 -24.06
C VAL A 99 6.07 -3.46 -24.53
N THR A 100 6.63 -4.66 -24.61
CA THR A 100 5.95 -5.89 -25.06
C THR A 100 5.99 -6.97 -23.97
N PRO A 101 5.06 -7.94 -23.98
CA PRO A 101 5.07 -9.05 -23.05
C PRO A 101 6.26 -9.99 -23.36
N GLY A 102 6.64 -10.82 -22.39
CA GLY A 102 7.65 -11.87 -22.57
C GLY A 102 9.11 -11.40 -22.68
N HIS A 103 9.37 -10.11 -22.92
CA HIS A 103 10.74 -9.58 -22.96
C HIS A 103 11.19 -9.16 -21.55
N GLY A 104 12.39 -9.57 -21.15
CA GLY A 104 13.01 -9.11 -19.92
C GLY A 104 13.39 -7.63 -20.04
N TRP A 105 12.58 -6.74 -19.48
CA TRP A 105 12.82 -5.29 -19.50
C TRP A 105 13.68 -4.85 -18.31
N THR A 106 14.89 -5.38 -18.21
CA THR A 106 15.85 -4.99 -17.16
C THR A 106 16.94 -4.12 -17.72
N PHE A 107 17.14 -2.94 -17.12
CA PHE A 107 18.07 -1.94 -17.60
C PHE A 107 19.17 -1.62 -16.60
N ARG A 108 20.34 -1.25 -17.12
CA ARG A 108 21.43 -0.63 -16.36
C ARG A 108 21.95 0.58 -17.10
N CYS A 109 22.39 1.58 -16.34
CA CYS A 109 22.99 2.77 -16.88
C CYS A 109 24.43 2.97 -16.42
N TYR A 110 25.23 3.58 -17.29
CA TYR A 110 26.61 3.98 -17.09
C TYR A 110 26.78 5.46 -17.44
N GLY A 111 27.71 6.14 -16.77
CA GLY A 111 28.13 7.49 -17.12
C GLY A 111 29.61 7.52 -17.50
N PHE A 112 29.96 8.33 -18.48
CA PHE A 112 31.34 8.47 -18.95
C PHE A 112 31.58 9.86 -19.55
N TYR A 113 32.84 10.15 -19.89
CA TYR A 113 33.24 11.41 -20.49
C TYR A 113 33.59 11.25 -21.97
N ARG A 114 33.25 12.24 -22.79
CA ARG A 114 33.60 12.29 -24.22
C ARG A 114 35.09 12.10 -24.52
N HIS A 115 35.98 12.57 -23.63
CA HIS A 115 37.43 12.46 -23.82
C HIS A 115 37.98 11.08 -23.44
N THR A 116 37.20 10.26 -22.72
CA THR A 116 37.56 8.89 -22.31
C THR A 116 36.38 7.94 -22.56
N PRO A 117 35.95 7.76 -23.83
CA PRO A 117 34.67 7.09 -24.15
C PRO A 117 34.61 5.60 -23.80
N ARG A 118 35.76 4.97 -23.52
CA ARG A 118 35.91 3.54 -23.20
C ARG A 118 36.07 3.28 -21.70
N VAL A 119 36.01 4.33 -20.88
CA VAL A 119 36.18 4.26 -19.42
C VAL A 119 34.88 4.72 -18.76
N TRP A 120 34.13 3.78 -18.21
CA TRP A 120 32.77 4.02 -17.72
C TRP A 120 32.70 3.98 -16.19
N SER A 121 31.63 4.54 -15.64
CA SER A 121 31.29 4.33 -14.24
C SER A 121 31.04 2.86 -13.91
N ALA A 122 30.95 2.55 -12.61
CA ALA A 122 30.25 1.36 -12.16
C ALA A 122 28.79 1.37 -12.69
N PRO A 123 28.20 0.20 -12.96
CA PRO A 123 26.80 0.10 -13.36
C PRO A 123 25.87 0.63 -12.29
N SER A 124 24.76 1.26 -12.71
CA SER A 124 23.63 1.52 -11.82
C SER A 124 23.06 0.23 -11.24
N ASP A 125 22.28 0.36 -10.16
CA ASP A 125 21.40 -0.74 -9.75
C ASP A 125 20.45 -1.10 -10.91
N PRO A 126 20.14 -2.40 -11.09
CA PRO A 126 19.28 -2.83 -12.18
C PRO A 126 17.85 -2.34 -11.98
N LEU A 127 17.23 -1.83 -13.04
CA LEU A 127 15.84 -1.40 -13.06
C LEU A 127 15.03 -2.34 -13.94
N GLU A 128 14.13 -3.14 -13.35
CA GLU A 128 13.18 -3.97 -14.07
C GLU A 128 11.86 -3.21 -14.24
N LEU A 129 11.39 -3.08 -15.48
CA LEU A 129 10.05 -2.58 -15.77
C LEU A 129 9.03 -3.69 -15.58
N LEU A 130 7.89 -3.34 -14.96
CA LEU A 130 6.77 -4.24 -14.78
C LEU A 130 5.71 -3.92 -15.82
N VAL A 131 5.42 -4.88 -16.69
CA VAL A 131 4.29 -4.82 -17.63
C VAL A 131 3.18 -5.70 -17.08
N PRO A 132 2.06 -5.13 -16.58
CA PRO A 132 0.96 -5.92 -16.05
C PRO A 132 0.38 -6.83 -17.12
N GLY A 133 0.23 -8.11 -16.79
CA GLY A 133 -0.40 -9.11 -17.65
C GLY A 133 -1.85 -9.37 -17.25
N LEU A 134 -2.37 -10.52 -17.68
CA LEU A 134 -3.77 -10.91 -17.52
C LEU A 134 -3.98 -12.08 -16.53
N SER A 135 -2.90 -12.62 -15.95
CA SER A 135 -2.97 -13.71 -14.98
C SER A 135 -3.69 -13.28 -13.69
N GLY A 136 -4.21 -14.26 -12.94
CA GLY A 136 -5.05 -14.05 -11.75
C GLY A 136 -4.47 -13.01 -10.79
N LYS A 137 -5.26 -11.99 -10.47
CA LYS A 137 -4.82 -10.87 -9.63
C LYS A 137 -4.60 -11.31 -8.18
N PRO A 138 -3.50 -10.88 -7.53
CA PRO A 138 -3.32 -11.09 -6.10
C PRO A 138 -4.21 -10.11 -5.30
N SER A 139 -4.25 -10.31 -3.98
CA SER A 139 -4.95 -9.46 -3.04
C SER A 139 -3.97 -8.80 -2.07
N LEU A 140 -4.02 -7.46 -2.00
CA LEU A 140 -3.19 -6.65 -1.12
C LEU A 140 -3.96 -6.30 0.15
N LEU A 141 -3.35 -6.57 1.29
CA LEU A 141 -3.92 -6.36 2.62
C LEU A 141 -2.97 -5.56 3.51
N THR A 142 -3.56 -4.90 4.50
CA THR A 142 -2.88 -4.26 5.62
C THR A 142 -3.41 -4.87 6.92
N PRO A 143 -2.62 -5.70 7.63
CA PRO A 143 -3.06 -6.31 8.89
C PRO A 143 -3.48 -5.29 9.96
N GLN A 144 -2.90 -4.09 9.91
CA GLN A 144 -3.16 -2.99 10.85
C GLN A 144 -4.37 -2.13 10.43
N GLY A 145 -4.96 -2.37 9.26
CA GLY A 145 -5.99 -1.54 8.67
C GLY A 145 -5.43 -0.42 7.78
N PRO A 146 -6.30 0.28 7.02
CA PRO A 146 -5.91 1.29 6.03
C PRO A 146 -5.47 2.63 6.63
N VAL A 147 -5.81 2.89 7.89
CA VAL A 147 -5.41 4.11 8.62
C VAL A 147 -4.35 3.76 9.64
N VAL A 148 -3.16 4.34 9.51
CA VAL A 148 -2.01 4.04 10.36
C VAL A 148 -1.45 5.33 10.96
N THR A 149 -1.15 5.32 12.26
CA THR A 149 -0.59 6.49 12.94
C THR A 149 0.88 6.66 12.58
N SER A 150 1.29 7.91 12.31
CA SER A 150 2.69 8.26 12.03
C SER A 150 3.64 7.67 13.08
N GLY A 151 4.75 7.07 12.64
CA GLY A 151 5.76 6.42 13.48
C GLY A 151 5.51 4.94 13.78
N GLN A 152 4.31 4.41 13.53
CA GLN A 152 4.05 2.98 13.68
C GLN A 152 4.70 2.16 12.56
N ASN A 153 5.13 0.94 12.88
CA ASN A 153 5.66 0.02 11.88
C ASN A 153 4.52 -0.63 11.09
N LEU A 154 4.56 -0.48 9.77
CA LEU A 154 3.58 -1.07 8.85
C LEU A 154 4.22 -2.16 8.00
N THR A 155 3.47 -3.24 7.79
CA THR A 155 3.81 -4.28 6.81
C THR A 155 2.61 -4.52 5.91
N LEU A 156 2.77 -4.30 4.62
CA LEU A 156 1.76 -4.66 3.63
C LEU A 156 1.94 -6.13 3.24
N ARG A 157 0.82 -6.86 3.12
CA ARG A 157 0.82 -8.28 2.78
C ARG A 157 0.11 -8.49 1.47
N CYS A 158 0.83 -9.05 0.50
CA CYS A 158 0.24 -9.47 -0.76
C CYS A 158 0.10 -11.00 -0.74
N HIS A 159 -1.08 -11.51 -1.07
CA HIS A 159 -1.32 -12.93 -1.16
C HIS A 159 -2.07 -13.30 -2.44
N SER A 160 -1.92 -14.53 -2.89
CA SER A 160 -2.62 -15.07 -4.05
C SER A 160 -2.86 -16.57 -3.87
N ASP A 161 -4.00 -17.02 -4.35
CA ASP A 161 -4.33 -18.42 -4.58
C ASP A 161 -3.50 -19.02 -5.73
N VAL A 162 -3.13 -18.19 -6.70
CA VAL A 162 -2.16 -18.54 -7.75
C VAL A 162 -0.78 -18.69 -7.11
N GLY A 163 -0.11 -19.80 -7.43
CA GLY A 163 1.20 -20.15 -6.88
C GLY A 163 2.38 -19.34 -7.44
N TYR A 164 2.28 -18.00 -7.46
CA TYR A 164 3.37 -17.10 -7.83
C TYR A 164 4.61 -17.32 -6.94
N THR A 165 5.80 -17.13 -7.51
CA THR A 165 7.08 -17.32 -6.79
C THR A 165 7.75 -16.00 -6.44
N ARG A 166 7.41 -14.92 -7.12
CA ARG A 166 7.84 -13.55 -6.81
C ARG A 166 6.65 -12.61 -6.79
N VAL A 167 6.76 -11.56 -6.00
CA VAL A 167 5.73 -10.53 -5.84
C VAL A 167 6.37 -9.17 -5.89
N ALA A 168 5.74 -8.23 -6.57
CA ALA A 168 6.12 -6.82 -6.60
C ALA A 168 5.05 -5.96 -5.92
N LEU A 169 5.48 -4.87 -5.28
CA LEU A 169 4.60 -3.86 -4.72
C LEU A 169 4.90 -2.53 -5.39
N SER A 170 3.87 -1.85 -5.91
CA SER A 170 3.98 -0.52 -6.50
C SER A 170 3.17 0.49 -5.71
N LYS A 171 3.73 1.68 -5.48
CA LYS A 171 3.00 2.88 -5.04
C LYS A 171 2.73 3.76 -6.25
N GLU A 172 1.51 4.25 -6.39
CA GLU A 172 1.13 5.17 -7.47
C GLU A 172 1.96 6.47 -7.38
N GLY A 173 2.58 6.87 -8.49
CA GLY A 173 3.55 7.98 -8.55
C GLY A 173 4.93 7.68 -7.94
N GLY A 174 5.15 6.46 -7.42
CA GLY A 174 6.43 6.01 -6.91
C GLY A 174 7.37 5.53 -8.03
N GLN A 175 8.67 5.75 -7.82
CA GLN A 175 9.73 5.26 -8.71
C GLN A 175 10.29 3.89 -8.28
N ASP A 176 10.04 3.50 -7.03
CA ASP A 176 10.50 2.23 -6.47
C ASP A 176 9.53 1.10 -6.79
N LEU A 177 10.08 -0.07 -7.10
CA LEU A 177 9.33 -1.30 -7.31
C LEU A 177 9.95 -2.45 -6.51
N PRO A 178 9.81 -2.46 -5.18
CA PRO A 178 10.33 -3.54 -4.36
C PRO A 178 9.73 -4.89 -4.79
N GLN A 179 10.62 -5.87 -4.97
CA GLN A 179 10.26 -7.25 -5.26
C GLN A 179 10.70 -8.17 -4.12
N ARG A 180 9.89 -9.19 -3.82
CA ARG A 180 10.17 -10.21 -2.81
C ARG A 180 9.82 -11.60 -3.32
N SER A 181 10.52 -12.61 -2.82
CA SER A 181 10.13 -14.01 -3.04
C SER A 181 8.86 -14.31 -2.28
N ALA A 182 7.92 -15.00 -2.92
CA ALA A 182 6.71 -15.47 -2.27
C ALA A 182 7.03 -16.68 -1.39
N GLN A 183 6.64 -16.63 -0.13
CA GLN A 183 6.60 -17.80 0.74
C GLN A 183 5.32 -18.61 0.45
N ARG A 184 5.39 -19.94 0.62
CA ARG A 184 4.23 -20.84 0.61
C ARG A 184 3.97 -21.41 2.00
N PRO A 185 3.37 -20.62 2.91
CA PRO A 185 2.99 -21.12 4.23
C PRO A 185 1.72 -21.97 4.11
N GLN A 186 1.86 -23.26 3.75
CA GLN A 186 0.85 -24.35 3.71
C GLN A 186 -0.58 -24.03 3.19
N ARG A 187 -1.10 -24.86 2.25
CA ARG A 187 -2.31 -24.69 1.39
C ARG A 187 -2.11 -24.01 0.02
N GLY A 188 -0.88 -23.96 -0.50
CA GLY A 188 -0.66 -23.51 -1.89
C GLY A 188 -0.83 -22.00 -2.14
N LEU A 189 -1.21 -21.22 -1.14
CA LEU A 189 -1.25 -19.75 -1.23
C LEU A 189 0.17 -19.19 -1.30
N ALA A 190 0.43 -18.36 -2.30
CA ALA A 190 1.62 -17.53 -2.38
C ALA A 190 1.41 -16.28 -1.54
N GLN A 191 2.35 -15.97 -0.65
CA GLN A 191 2.31 -14.77 0.20
C GLN A 191 3.66 -14.07 0.21
N ALA A 192 3.67 -12.74 0.23
CA ALA A 192 4.86 -11.95 0.50
C ALA A 192 4.54 -10.74 1.40
N ASP A 193 5.38 -10.54 2.40
CA ASP A 193 5.28 -9.43 3.35
C ASP A 193 6.28 -8.32 3.00
N PHE A 194 5.78 -7.08 2.90
CA PHE A 194 6.51 -5.86 2.56
C PHE A 194 6.56 -4.94 3.79
N PRO A 195 7.58 -5.05 4.65
CA PRO A 195 7.77 -4.13 5.76
C PRO A 195 8.17 -2.76 5.22
N LEU A 196 7.33 -1.75 5.45
CA LEU A 196 7.64 -0.35 5.14
C LEU A 196 8.39 0.33 6.29
N GLY A 197 8.38 -0.27 7.48
CA GLY A 197 8.98 0.31 8.68
C GLY A 197 8.12 1.45 9.25
N PRO A 198 8.72 2.43 9.95
CA PRO A 198 7.99 3.50 10.61
C PRO A 198 7.36 4.44 9.59
N VAL A 199 6.02 4.48 9.57
CA VAL A 199 5.29 5.25 8.57
C VAL A 199 5.40 6.76 8.81
N GLY A 200 5.34 7.51 7.72
CA GLY A 200 5.47 8.96 7.67
C GLY A 200 4.79 9.49 6.41
N THR A 201 4.92 10.78 6.10
CA THR A 201 4.17 11.42 4.99
C THR A 201 4.38 10.73 3.64
N VAL A 202 5.61 10.33 3.34
CA VAL A 202 5.97 9.69 2.06
C VAL A 202 5.26 8.36 1.80
N HIS A 203 4.79 7.71 2.86
CA HIS A 203 4.13 6.41 2.78
C HIS A 203 2.65 6.54 2.42
N GLY A 204 2.00 7.68 2.65
CA GLY A 204 0.60 7.90 2.26
C GLY A 204 0.41 7.77 0.75
N GLY A 205 -0.60 7.02 0.31
CA GLY A 205 -0.87 6.84 -1.13
C GLY A 205 -1.59 5.55 -1.48
N ARG A 206 -1.72 5.29 -2.79
CA ARG A 206 -2.36 4.11 -3.35
C ARG A 206 -1.33 3.06 -3.72
N TYR A 207 -1.55 1.83 -3.25
CA TYR A 207 -0.66 0.70 -3.47
C TYR A 207 -1.36 -0.40 -4.25
N ARG A 208 -0.59 -1.10 -5.08
CA ARG A 208 -1.02 -2.31 -5.80
C ARG A 208 0.08 -3.35 -5.73
N CYS A 209 -0.28 -4.63 -5.67
CA CYS A 209 0.69 -5.71 -5.80
C CYS A 209 0.44 -6.57 -7.04
N TYR A 210 1.50 -7.26 -7.46
CA TYR A 210 1.54 -8.08 -8.67
C TYR A 210 2.28 -9.39 -8.35
N GLY A 211 1.77 -10.49 -8.89
CA GLY A 211 2.43 -11.80 -8.82
C GLY A 211 3.20 -12.09 -10.10
N GLY A 212 4.32 -12.81 -9.98
CA GLY A 212 5.13 -13.26 -11.09
C GLY A 212 5.73 -14.64 -10.83
N HIS A 213 6.15 -15.30 -11.91
CA HIS A 213 6.90 -16.55 -11.85
C HIS A 213 8.40 -16.28 -12.05
N GLY A 214 9.26 -17.09 -11.44
CA GLY A 214 10.69 -16.78 -11.28
C GLY A 214 11.46 -16.66 -12.60
N LEU A 215 11.12 -17.47 -13.60
CA LEU A 215 11.75 -17.44 -14.93
C LEU A 215 10.97 -16.60 -15.94
N SER A 216 9.75 -16.17 -15.59
CA SER A 216 8.89 -15.43 -16.51
C SER A 216 9.06 -13.92 -16.34
N SER A 217 9.08 -13.21 -17.46
CA SER A 217 8.97 -11.75 -17.50
C SER A 217 7.51 -11.28 -17.44
N GLU A 218 6.56 -12.20 -17.41
CA GLU A 218 5.13 -11.89 -17.32
C GLU A 218 4.68 -11.73 -15.86
N TRP A 219 3.90 -10.67 -15.64
CA TRP A 219 3.30 -10.35 -14.36
C TRP A 219 1.78 -10.57 -14.40
N SER A 220 1.18 -10.73 -13.23
CA SER A 220 -0.27 -10.82 -13.09
C SER A 220 -0.96 -9.50 -13.43
N ALA A 221 -2.29 -9.57 -13.50
CA ALA A 221 -3.11 -8.38 -13.34
C ALA A 221 -2.87 -7.74 -11.96
N PRO A 222 -3.00 -6.41 -11.82
CA PRO A 222 -2.85 -5.72 -10.54
C PRO A 222 -3.92 -6.16 -9.53
N SER A 223 -3.55 -6.17 -8.25
CA SER A 223 -4.53 -6.21 -7.16
C SER A 223 -5.49 -5.01 -7.20
N GLU A 224 -6.61 -5.13 -6.48
CA GLU A 224 -7.37 -3.93 -6.12
C GLU A 224 -6.47 -2.92 -5.38
N PRO A 225 -6.65 -1.61 -5.61
CA PRO A 225 -5.82 -0.60 -4.97
C PRO A 225 -6.11 -0.56 -3.47
N LEU A 226 -5.05 -0.53 -2.67
CA LEU A 226 -5.11 -0.25 -1.24
C LEU A 226 -4.72 1.21 -1.00
N GLU A 227 -5.63 2.00 -0.42
CA GLU A 227 -5.31 3.36 0.01
C GLU A 227 -4.74 3.34 1.43
N LEU A 228 -3.49 3.75 1.59
CA LEU A 228 -2.84 3.92 2.88
C LEU A 228 -2.92 5.38 3.32
N LEU A 229 -3.55 5.58 4.48
CA LEU A 229 -3.77 6.89 5.07
C LEU A 229 -2.93 7.05 6.35
N VAL A 230 -2.21 8.17 6.47
CA VAL A 230 -1.29 8.40 7.59
C VAL A 230 -1.88 9.42 8.56
N ALA A 231 -2.25 8.95 9.75
CA ALA A 231 -2.84 9.76 10.81
C ALA A 231 -1.80 10.50 11.66
N GLY A 232 -2.24 11.61 12.30
CA GLY A 232 -1.43 12.44 13.18
C GLY A 232 -0.46 13.37 12.45
N ARG A 233 -0.72 13.69 11.18
CA ARG A 233 0.13 14.61 10.38
C ARG A 233 -0.38 16.04 10.38
N LEU A 234 -1.70 16.24 10.50
CA LEU A 234 -2.28 17.56 10.75
C LEU A 234 -2.45 17.75 12.26
N ARG A 235 -2.19 18.96 12.76
CA ARG A 235 -2.21 19.27 14.21
C ARG A 235 -3.60 19.23 14.82
N ASP A 236 -4.62 19.46 14.00
CA ASP A 236 -6.00 19.50 14.44
C ASP A 236 -6.47 18.12 14.95
N SER A 237 -7.42 18.13 15.88
CA SER A 237 -8.10 16.94 16.37
C SER A 237 -9.61 17.17 16.33
N PRO A 238 -10.34 16.49 15.42
CA PRO A 238 -11.78 16.69 15.30
C PRO A 238 -12.52 16.02 16.46
N SER A 239 -13.73 16.49 16.73
CA SER A 239 -14.63 15.84 17.68
C SER A 239 -15.65 14.98 16.95
N LEU A 240 -15.93 13.80 17.52
CA LEU A 240 -16.91 12.84 17.01
C LEU A 240 -18.08 12.76 17.99
N LEU A 241 -19.27 13.07 17.49
CA LEU A 241 -20.53 13.04 18.23
C LEU A 241 -21.47 12.00 17.62
N VAL A 242 -22.46 11.57 18.39
CA VAL A 242 -23.47 10.60 17.97
C VAL A 242 -24.87 11.08 18.35
N GLN A 243 -25.81 10.92 17.42
CA GLN A 243 -27.23 11.16 17.62
C GLN A 243 -28.03 9.93 17.18
N PRO A 244 -29.07 9.49 17.93
CA PRO A 244 -29.56 10.08 19.19
C PRO A 244 -28.65 9.81 20.40
N GLY A 245 -27.81 8.77 20.34
CA GLY A 245 -26.89 8.40 21.42
C GLY A 245 -26.03 7.18 21.05
N PRO A 246 -25.10 6.78 21.93
CA PRO A 246 -24.16 5.68 21.67
C PRO A 246 -24.75 4.28 21.83
N SER A 247 -25.98 4.14 22.36
CA SER A 247 -26.66 2.86 22.54
C SER A 247 -28.02 2.90 21.85
N VAL A 248 -28.21 2.01 20.87
CA VAL A 248 -29.40 1.98 20.00
C VAL A 248 -29.90 0.57 19.75
N ALA A 249 -31.17 0.45 19.38
CA ALA A 249 -31.75 -0.81 18.92
C ALA A 249 -31.45 -1.10 17.43
N PRO A 250 -31.45 -2.38 17.02
CA PRO A 250 -31.48 -2.74 15.62
C PRO A 250 -32.68 -2.08 14.90
N GLY A 251 -32.47 -1.60 13.68
CA GLY A 251 -33.49 -0.92 12.89
C GLY A 251 -33.58 0.60 13.09
N GLU A 252 -32.97 1.15 14.14
CA GLU A 252 -32.92 2.60 14.37
C GLU A 252 -31.97 3.31 13.41
N ASN A 253 -32.07 4.64 13.37
CA ASN A 253 -31.20 5.52 12.57
C ASN A 253 -30.19 6.20 13.49
N VAL A 254 -28.91 6.07 13.18
CA VAL A 254 -27.83 6.73 13.91
C VAL A 254 -27.08 7.65 12.97
N THR A 255 -26.79 8.87 13.43
CA THR A 255 -25.90 9.79 12.73
C THR A 255 -24.67 10.04 13.58
N LEU A 256 -23.50 9.81 12.98
CA LEU A 256 -22.21 10.16 13.55
C LEU A 256 -21.76 11.49 12.94
N LEU A 257 -21.64 12.53 13.77
CA LEU A 257 -21.23 13.86 13.35
C LEU A 257 -19.76 14.06 13.69
N CYS A 258 -18.95 14.31 12.66
CA CYS A 258 -17.58 14.72 12.85
C CYS A 258 -17.42 16.21 12.57
N GLN A 259 -16.77 16.93 13.48
CA GLN A 259 -16.64 18.38 13.39
C GLN A 259 -15.26 18.89 13.82
N SER A 260 -14.82 19.97 13.19
CA SER A 260 -13.62 20.73 13.56
C SER A 260 -13.84 22.23 13.44
N GLY A 261 -13.17 23.01 14.30
CA GLY A 261 -13.09 24.46 14.16
C GLY A 261 -12.03 24.91 13.15
N ASN A 262 -11.07 24.03 12.83
CA ASN A 262 -10.09 24.29 11.78
C ASN A 262 -10.63 23.80 10.43
N ARG A 263 -10.16 24.45 9.36
CA ARG A 263 -10.54 24.08 8.00
C ARG A 263 -10.13 22.64 7.70
N MET A 264 -11.13 21.84 7.34
CA MET A 264 -10.99 20.49 6.79
C MET A 264 -11.84 20.41 5.54
N ASP A 265 -11.32 19.85 4.44
CA ASP A 265 -12.09 19.73 3.20
C ASP A 265 -12.88 18.41 3.14
N THR A 266 -12.36 17.38 3.81
CA THR A 266 -13.00 16.05 3.92
C THR A 266 -12.83 15.49 5.32
N PHE A 267 -13.84 14.74 5.77
CA PHE A 267 -13.79 13.94 6.98
C PHE A 267 -13.85 12.46 6.64
N LEU A 268 -13.18 11.65 7.44
CA LEU A 268 -13.13 10.21 7.32
C LEU A 268 -13.58 9.55 8.61
N LEU A 269 -14.48 8.58 8.51
CA LEU A 269 -14.94 7.78 9.62
C LEU A 269 -14.38 6.36 9.51
N SER A 270 -13.57 5.97 10.49
CA SER A 270 -12.96 4.64 10.57
C SER A 270 -13.55 3.85 11.73
N LYS A 271 -13.84 2.58 11.49
CA LYS A 271 -14.25 1.62 12.51
C LYS A 271 -13.07 0.71 12.84
N GLU A 272 -12.72 0.63 14.11
CA GLU A 272 -11.62 -0.19 14.59
C GLU A 272 -11.87 -1.68 14.28
N GLY A 273 -10.86 -2.37 13.74
CA GLY A 273 -10.94 -3.77 13.34
C GLY A 273 -11.71 -4.04 12.04
N ALA A 274 -12.22 -3.01 11.35
CA ALA A 274 -12.83 -3.18 10.04
C ALA A 274 -11.75 -3.28 8.93
N ALA A 275 -11.87 -4.30 8.08
CA ALA A 275 -11.02 -4.44 6.89
C ALA A 275 -11.42 -3.48 5.75
N HIS A 276 -12.59 -2.84 5.86
CA HIS A 276 -13.11 -1.93 4.84
C HIS A 276 -12.46 -0.55 4.91
N HIS A 277 -12.44 0.13 3.76
CA HIS A 277 -11.96 1.51 3.65
C HIS A 277 -12.81 2.44 4.53
N PRO A 278 -12.20 3.47 5.16
CA PRO A 278 -12.93 4.46 5.92
C PRO A 278 -13.97 5.16 5.04
N LEU A 279 -15.13 5.46 5.60
CA LEU A 279 -16.13 6.27 4.91
C LEU A 279 -15.59 7.69 4.78
N ARG A 280 -15.67 8.28 3.59
CA ARG A 280 -15.18 9.63 3.31
C ARG A 280 -16.33 10.53 2.86
N LEU A 281 -16.47 11.68 3.49
CA LEU A 281 -17.44 12.71 3.12
C LEU A 281 -16.76 14.07 3.01
N ARG A 282 -17.25 14.92 2.10
CA ARG A 282 -16.84 16.32 2.04
C ARG A 282 -17.40 17.08 3.24
N SER A 283 -16.59 17.99 3.77
CA SER A 283 -17.03 18.90 4.82
C SER A 283 -18.10 19.86 4.30
N LYS A 284 -19.04 20.20 5.17
CA LYS A 284 -19.90 21.37 5.04
C LYS A 284 -19.44 22.41 6.06
N ASP A 285 -19.46 23.68 5.66
CA ASP A 285 -19.26 24.81 6.57
C ASP A 285 -20.62 25.24 7.12
N GLN A 286 -20.78 25.18 8.44
CA GLN A 286 -21.95 25.66 9.16
C GLN A 286 -21.48 26.48 10.36
N ASP A 287 -21.84 27.76 10.38
CA ASP A 287 -21.54 28.69 11.48
C ASP A 287 -20.04 28.78 11.85
N GLY A 288 -19.16 28.68 10.85
CA GLY A 288 -17.70 28.74 11.04
C GLY A 288 -17.09 27.44 11.59
N ARG A 289 -17.85 26.33 11.59
CA ARG A 289 -17.35 24.98 11.87
C ARG A 289 -17.45 24.11 10.62
N TYR A 290 -16.44 23.30 10.42
CA TYR A 290 -16.38 22.32 9.35
C TYR A 290 -16.88 20.98 9.88
N GLN A 291 -17.90 20.41 9.26
CA GLN A 291 -18.50 19.17 9.73
C GLN A 291 -18.95 18.23 8.62
N ALA A 292 -19.10 16.95 8.95
CA ALA A 292 -19.69 15.93 8.09
C ALA A 292 -20.53 14.93 8.90
N GLU A 293 -21.68 14.58 8.36
CA GLU A 293 -22.66 13.67 8.97
C GLU A 293 -22.62 12.31 8.27
N PHE A 294 -22.29 11.27 9.02
CA PHE A 294 -22.27 9.89 8.57
C PHE A 294 -23.51 9.17 9.09
N SER A 295 -24.49 8.92 8.21
CA SER A 295 -25.72 8.22 8.58
C SER A 295 -25.57 6.71 8.47
N LEU A 296 -25.95 6.02 9.53
CA LEU A 296 -26.08 4.57 9.64
C LEU A 296 -27.58 4.25 9.76
N SER A 297 -28.20 3.83 8.66
CA SER A 297 -29.64 3.54 8.61
C SER A 297 -29.96 2.43 7.62
N PRO A 298 -30.72 1.39 8.01
CA PRO A 298 -31.07 1.00 9.38
C PRO A 298 -29.87 0.33 10.10
N VAL A 299 -29.76 0.52 11.42
CA VAL A 299 -28.65 -0.04 12.20
C VAL A 299 -28.78 -1.57 12.39
N THR A 300 -27.68 -2.31 12.24
CA THR A 300 -27.60 -3.76 12.50
C THR A 300 -26.47 -4.07 13.48
N SER A 301 -26.38 -5.31 13.95
CA SER A 301 -25.28 -5.77 14.82
C SER A 301 -23.89 -5.56 14.19
N ALA A 302 -23.79 -5.54 12.86
CA ALA A 302 -22.53 -5.28 12.15
C ALA A 302 -22.01 -3.84 12.33
N HIS A 303 -22.87 -2.88 12.71
CA HIS A 303 -22.46 -1.51 13.02
C HIS A 303 -21.93 -1.36 14.46
N ARG A 304 -22.03 -2.36 15.32
CA ARG A 304 -21.42 -2.32 16.66
C ARG A 304 -19.90 -2.19 16.55
N GLY A 305 -19.29 -1.28 17.29
CA GLY A 305 -17.83 -1.15 17.38
C GLY A 305 -17.35 0.23 17.81
N THR A 306 -16.03 0.41 17.81
CA THR A 306 -15.39 1.68 18.15
C THR A 306 -15.10 2.47 16.88
N TYR A 307 -15.56 3.71 16.84
CA TYR A 307 -15.41 4.62 15.72
C TYR A 307 -14.44 5.75 16.07
N ARG A 308 -13.64 6.17 15.11
CA ARG A 308 -12.82 7.39 15.18
C ARG A 308 -13.00 8.19 13.90
N CYS A 309 -12.99 9.51 14.05
CA CYS A 309 -13.01 10.42 12.92
C CYS A 309 -11.65 11.09 12.71
N TYR A 310 -11.37 11.44 11.45
CA TYR A 310 -10.20 12.17 11.01
C TYR A 310 -10.60 13.27 10.02
N GLY A 311 -9.89 14.39 10.03
CA GLY A 311 -9.95 15.43 9.00
C GLY A 311 -8.82 15.26 7.98
N SER A 312 -9.08 15.67 6.74
CA SER A 312 -8.11 15.66 5.64
C SER A 312 -8.28 16.89 4.76
N LEU A 313 -7.16 17.37 4.21
CA LEU A 313 -7.10 18.49 3.27
C LEU A 313 -7.01 17.97 1.83
N SER A 314 -7.50 18.75 0.87
CA SER A 314 -7.44 18.39 -0.56
C SER A 314 -6.02 18.47 -1.14
N THR A 315 -5.11 19.17 -0.46
CA THR A 315 -3.70 19.31 -0.87
C THR A 315 -2.96 17.98 -0.85
N ASP A 316 -3.24 17.14 0.15
CA ASP A 316 -2.77 15.76 0.21
C ASP A 316 -3.84 14.88 0.89
N PRO A 317 -4.68 14.16 0.12
CA PRO A 317 -5.78 13.37 0.65
C PRO A 317 -5.33 12.10 1.39
N TYR A 318 -4.02 11.80 1.43
CA TYR A 318 -3.50 10.63 2.16
C TYR A 318 -2.99 10.97 3.57
N LEU A 319 -2.98 12.25 3.93
CA LEU A 319 -2.55 12.72 5.25
C LEU A 319 -3.75 13.16 6.08
N LEU A 320 -3.84 12.60 7.28
CA LEU A 320 -4.95 12.84 8.18
C LEU A 320 -4.53 13.62 9.43
N SER A 321 -5.52 14.22 10.06
CA SER A 321 -5.44 14.85 11.37
C SER A 321 -5.10 13.86 12.49
N GLN A 322 -4.98 14.36 13.72
CA GLN A 322 -5.07 13.49 14.88
C GLN A 322 -6.45 12.81 14.92
N PRO A 323 -6.54 11.58 15.44
CA PRO A 323 -7.84 10.93 15.62
C PRO A 323 -8.70 11.71 16.63
N SER A 324 -10.02 11.69 16.41
CA SER A 324 -10.97 12.05 17.45
C SER A 324 -10.87 11.10 18.65
N GLU A 325 -11.45 11.51 19.78
CA GLU A 325 -11.76 10.59 20.87
C GLU A 325 -12.58 9.39 20.34
N PRO A 326 -12.32 8.17 20.82
CA PRO A 326 -13.01 6.97 20.37
C PRO A 326 -14.46 6.96 20.82
N LEU A 327 -15.37 6.61 19.91
CA LEU A 327 -16.79 6.51 20.18
C LEU A 327 -17.25 5.05 20.03
N ALA A 328 -17.64 4.41 21.14
CA ALA A 328 -18.17 3.05 21.12
C ALA A 328 -19.68 3.05 20.84
N LEU A 329 -20.09 2.50 19.70
CA LEU A 329 -21.49 2.30 19.35
C LEU A 329 -21.93 0.89 19.78
N VAL A 330 -22.95 0.83 20.63
CA VAL A 330 -23.55 -0.41 21.12
C VAL A 330 -24.91 -0.60 20.44
N VAL A 331 -25.07 -1.76 19.79
CA VAL A 331 -26.34 -2.16 19.17
C VAL A 331 -26.89 -3.33 19.97
N SER A 332 -27.97 -3.12 20.70
CA SER A 332 -28.58 -4.14 21.57
C SER A 332 -30.07 -4.25 21.33
N ASP A 333 -30.57 -5.48 21.18
CA ASP A 333 -32.00 -5.74 21.12
C ASP A 333 -32.56 -5.82 22.56
N TYR A 334 -33.05 -4.70 23.06
CA TYR A 334 -33.60 -4.62 24.42
C TYR A 334 -34.92 -5.40 24.58
N THR A 335 -35.58 -5.79 23.47
CA THR A 335 -36.86 -6.49 23.53
C THR A 335 -36.71 -7.88 24.15
N VAL A 336 -35.70 -8.63 23.71
CA VAL A 336 -35.41 -9.98 24.21
C VAL A 336 -34.91 -9.96 25.65
N GLN A 337 -34.01 -9.02 25.98
CA GLN A 337 -33.47 -8.88 27.34
C GLN A 337 -34.57 -8.53 28.36
N ASN A 338 -35.48 -7.63 27.99
CA ASN A 338 -36.62 -7.26 28.83
C ASN A 338 -37.63 -8.40 28.95
N LEU A 339 -37.87 -9.17 27.87
CA LEU A 339 -38.72 -10.37 27.94
C LEU A 339 -38.18 -11.39 28.96
N ILE A 340 -36.85 -11.64 28.93
CA ILE A 340 -36.20 -12.56 29.87
C ILE A 340 -36.33 -12.04 31.31
N ARG A 341 -36.10 -10.74 31.53
CA ARG A 341 -36.26 -10.13 32.87
C ARG A 341 -37.70 -10.20 33.37
N MET A 342 -38.68 -9.91 32.51
CA MET A 342 -40.10 -9.99 32.87
C MET A 342 -40.51 -11.43 33.17
N GLY A 343 -40.01 -12.42 32.40
CA GLY A 343 -40.23 -13.83 32.67
C GLY A 343 -39.64 -14.28 34.01
N LEU A 344 -38.45 -13.78 34.37
CA LEU A 344 -37.80 -14.06 35.66
C LEU A 344 -38.58 -13.46 36.82
N VAL A 345 -39.04 -12.21 36.70
CA VAL A 345 -39.89 -11.55 37.70
C VAL A 345 -41.20 -12.30 37.88
N ALA A 346 -41.87 -12.68 36.77
CA ALA A 346 -43.11 -13.46 36.84
C ALA A 346 -42.90 -14.82 37.53
N SER A 347 -41.80 -15.50 37.24
CA SER A 347 -41.46 -16.79 37.86
C SER A 347 -41.21 -16.67 39.36
N VAL A 348 -40.49 -15.62 39.79
CA VAL A 348 -40.24 -15.33 41.21
C VAL A 348 -41.54 -15.02 41.95
N LEU A 349 -42.43 -14.22 41.34
CA LEU A 349 -43.74 -13.91 41.91
C LEU A 349 -44.62 -15.16 42.03
N LEU A 350 -44.57 -16.07 41.06
CA LEU A 350 -45.29 -17.35 41.09
C LEU A 350 -44.78 -18.25 42.22
N LEU A 351 -43.46 -18.37 42.37
CA LEU A 351 -42.82 -19.10 43.48
C LEU A 351 -43.22 -18.54 44.85
N LEU A 352 -43.17 -17.22 45.02
CA LEU A 352 -43.63 -16.54 46.23
C LEU A 352 -45.11 -16.81 46.51
N GLY A 353 -45.96 -16.77 45.48
CA GLY A 353 -47.37 -17.10 45.59
C GLY A 353 -47.61 -18.54 46.07
N VAL A 354 -46.89 -19.52 45.51
CA VAL A 354 -46.97 -20.93 45.93
C VAL A 354 -46.53 -21.11 47.39
N LEU A 355 -45.41 -20.50 47.78
CA LEU A 355 -44.91 -20.56 49.16
C LEU A 355 -45.90 -19.94 50.16
N LEU A 356 -46.52 -18.81 49.81
CA LEU A 356 -47.56 -18.20 50.64
C LEU A 356 -48.81 -19.08 50.75
N CYS A 357 -49.23 -19.74 49.68
CA CYS A 357 -50.33 -20.69 49.70
C CYS A 357 -50.03 -21.90 50.60
N GLN A 358 -48.83 -22.46 50.52
CA GLN A 358 -48.38 -23.57 51.38
C GLN A 358 -48.37 -23.15 52.85
N ALA A 359 -47.77 -22.00 53.18
CA ALA A 359 -47.75 -21.48 54.55
C ALA A 359 -49.16 -21.24 55.13
N ARG A 360 -50.10 -20.80 54.30
CA ARG A 360 -51.51 -20.62 54.69
C ARG A 360 -52.23 -21.95 54.89
N HIS A 361 -51.91 -22.96 54.08
CA HIS A 361 -52.45 -24.30 54.23
C HIS A 361 -51.92 -25.00 55.49
N ASP A 362 -50.65 -24.79 55.83
CA ASP A 362 -50.02 -25.29 57.06
C ASP A 362 -50.57 -24.58 58.30
N HIS A 363 -50.86 -23.28 58.23
CA HIS A 363 -51.55 -22.55 59.30
C HIS A 363 -53.04 -22.94 59.44
N GLY A 364 -53.72 -23.25 58.34
CA GLY A 364 -55.09 -23.78 58.36
C GLY A 364 -55.16 -25.17 59.01
N GLY A 365 -54.18 -26.04 58.71
CA GLY A 365 -54.06 -27.35 59.34
C GLY A 365 -53.74 -27.29 60.85
N ALA A 366 -53.01 -26.28 61.30
CA ALA A 366 -52.73 -26.08 62.72
C ALA A 366 -53.95 -25.60 63.54
N LEU A 367 -54.91 -24.91 62.91
CA LEU A 367 -56.14 -24.45 63.57
C LEU A 367 -57.20 -25.56 63.72
N ASP A 368 -57.22 -26.54 62.82
CA ASP A 368 -58.12 -27.70 62.93
C ASP A 368 -57.58 -28.78 63.89
N ALA A 369 -56.27 -28.82 64.17
CA ALA A 369 -55.67 -29.72 65.16
C ALA A 369 -55.82 -29.25 66.62
N ALA A 370 -56.27 -28.01 66.87
CA ALA A 370 -56.51 -27.48 68.22
C ALA A 370 -57.98 -27.62 68.68
N ARG A 371 -58.82 -28.31 67.90
CA ARG A 371 -60.27 -28.46 68.16
C ARG A 371 -60.74 -29.90 68.38
N SER A 372 -59.80 -30.85 68.53
CA SER A 372 -60.07 -32.25 68.91
C SER A 372 -59.73 -32.53 70.36
#